data_AF-E4L9Q7-F1
#
_entry.id   AF-E4L9Q7-F1
#
_cell.length_a   1.000
_cell.length_b   1.000
_cell.length_c   1.000
_cell.angle_alpha   90.00
_cell.angle_beta   90.00
_cell.angle_gamma   90.00
#
_symmetry.space_group_name_H-M   'P 1'
#
loop_
_entity.id
_entity.type
_entity.pdbx_description
1 polymer ?
#
loop_
_entity_poly.entity_id
_entity_poly.type
_entity_poly.pdbx_seq_one_letter_code
_entity_poly.pdbx_strand_id
1 'polypeptide(L)'
;MKKTLSILLAMTTITAMTYAMQNDLEQGNASINLGMWNTKADGKNFSQSGKWSFDGTLTYGYKDGIEAELRHHKLNTKNTGGDSSELNVLYRLRDDITVFGGLNHISMQDFNVSSPIGEPSRANNAFQLGVIAKYPLKNNMEAYARGSLGTKKTGIIEAGVDYNLDENINVNAGYRYLTTKAREGTMSYQGFMAGVSYKFGTGSHTSKSTYDDDDSYDYSDDSYDDENEPEVTEPAVEKKEKPEVEKTTKTTQEKDYYITSINFDENSSVLKADQKSKLDDLVKKVKSSPNKFKIIGHIKDDDDKKSTNERVRNIAQYAVDNGLDIDQFIGLSRKDGDVEKTNRIDIYEHK
;
A
#
# COMPACT_ATOMS: atom_id res chain seq x y z
N MET A 1 40.59 -0.78 23.14
CA MET A 1 39.15 -0.81 23.53
C MET A 1 38.31 -0.62 22.27
N LYS A 2 37.69 -1.69 21.76
CA LYS A 2 36.80 -1.61 20.58
C LYS A 2 35.49 -0.94 21.00
N LYS A 3 35.01 0.06 20.25
CA LYS A 3 33.63 0.56 20.36
C LYS A 3 32.85 0.07 19.15
N THR A 4 31.90 -0.82 19.40
CA THR A 4 30.92 -1.33 18.44
C THR A 4 30.10 -0.19 17.85
N LEU A 5 29.82 -0.25 16.53
CA LEU A 5 28.75 0.53 15.93
C LEU A 5 27.77 -0.43 15.25
N SER A 6 26.63 -0.62 15.91
CA SER A 6 25.58 -1.54 15.47
C SER A 6 24.65 -0.86 14.45
N ILE A 7 24.41 -1.51 13.32
CA ILE A 7 23.17 -1.32 12.56
C ILE A 7 22.33 -2.57 12.80
N LEU A 8 21.49 -2.51 13.83
CA LEU A 8 20.63 -3.60 14.26
C LEU A 8 19.25 -3.44 13.62
N LEU A 9 18.98 -4.17 12.53
CA LEU A 9 17.60 -4.48 12.14
C LEU A 9 17.21 -5.79 12.82
N ALA A 10 16.53 -5.69 13.96
CA ALA A 10 16.22 -6.84 14.80
C ALA A 10 15.09 -7.69 14.21
N MET A 11 15.43 -8.86 13.67
CA MET A 11 14.55 -10.02 13.50
C MET A 11 15.27 -11.26 14.06
N THR A 12 15.41 -11.31 15.39
CA THR A 12 15.88 -12.52 16.08
C THR A 12 14.82 -13.61 16.05
N THR A 13 15.27 -14.87 15.92
CA THR A 13 14.48 -16.11 15.80
C THR A 13 13.56 -16.20 14.58
N ILE A 14 14.13 -16.60 13.43
CA ILE A 14 13.44 -17.48 12.48
C ILE A 14 14.02 -18.88 12.67
N THR A 15 13.33 -19.72 13.45
CA THR A 15 13.52 -21.17 13.34
C THR A 15 12.95 -21.64 12.01
N ALA A 16 13.84 -21.92 11.07
CA ALA A 16 13.66 -22.74 9.86
C ALA A 16 12.23 -22.82 9.29
N MET A 17 11.80 -21.77 8.59
CA MET A 17 10.81 -21.87 7.51
C MET A 17 11.30 -20.99 6.35
N THR A 18 11.36 -21.55 5.15
CA THR A 18 11.99 -20.98 3.95
C THR A 18 11.00 -20.91 2.79
N TYR A 19 11.33 -20.06 1.82
CA TYR A 19 10.42 -19.08 1.19
C TYR A 19 10.98 -18.68 -0.22
N ALA A 20 10.23 -18.41 -1.37
CA ALA A 20 10.37 -18.56 -2.89
C ALA A 20 9.34 -17.92 -3.91
N MET A 21 9.77 -17.07 -4.87
CA MET A 21 9.04 -16.55 -6.06
C MET A 21 9.74 -16.86 -7.40
N GLN A 22 9.14 -17.73 -8.21
CA GLN A 22 9.64 -18.06 -9.56
C GLN A 22 9.19 -17.04 -10.64
N ASN A 23 10.13 -16.21 -11.09
CA ASN A 23 10.14 -15.63 -12.45
C ASN A 23 11.29 -16.33 -13.19
N ASP A 24 11.11 -16.62 -14.49
CA ASP A 24 11.79 -17.62 -15.35
C ASP A 24 10.84 -18.74 -15.83
N LEU A 25 9.78 -18.28 -16.51
CA LEU A 25 8.91 -19.09 -17.32
C LEU A 25 9.41 -19.11 -18.76
N GLU A 26 9.75 -20.31 -19.25
CA GLU A 26 9.88 -20.57 -20.69
C GLU A 26 8.54 -20.31 -21.40
N GLN A 27 8.59 -20.11 -22.71
CA GLN A 27 7.40 -19.89 -23.52
C GLN A 27 6.33 -20.98 -23.31
N GLY A 28 5.11 -20.57 -22.98
CA GLY A 28 3.96 -21.46 -22.76
C GLY A 28 3.85 -22.02 -21.34
N ASN A 29 4.81 -21.74 -20.45
CA ASN A 29 4.69 -22.07 -19.03
C ASN A 29 3.97 -20.95 -18.26
N ALA A 30 3.26 -21.33 -17.21
CA ALA A 30 2.58 -20.46 -16.27
C ALA A 30 3.05 -20.76 -14.84
N SER A 31 2.94 -19.79 -13.94
CA SER A 31 3.04 -20.02 -12.49
C SER A 31 1.90 -19.33 -11.76
N ILE A 32 1.39 -19.99 -10.71
CA ILE A 32 0.42 -19.40 -9.79
C ILE A 32 1.02 -19.40 -8.38
N ASN A 33 1.12 -18.21 -7.78
CA ASN A 33 1.54 -18.02 -6.40
C ASN A 33 0.31 -17.61 -5.57
N LEU A 34 -0.02 -18.42 -4.56
CA LEU A 34 -1.11 -18.20 -3.63
C LEU A 34 -0.54 -17.87 -2.26
N GLY A 35 -0.91 -16.71 -1.71
CA GLY A 35 -0.25 -16.18 -0.52
C GLY A 35 -1.16 -15.43 0.43
N MET A 36 -0.53 -14.87 1.45
CA MET A 36 -1.13 -14.08 2.50
C MET A 36 -0.21 -12.91 2.86
N TRP A 37 -0.79 -11.76 3.19
CA TRP A 37 -0.04 -10.57 3.63
C TRP A 37 -0.62 -10.02 4.94
N ASN A 38 0.25 -9.67 5.89
CA ASN A 38 -0.12 -9.04 7.16
C ASN A 38 -0.14 -7.51 7.03
N THR A 39 -1.11 -6.97 6.31
CA THR A 39 -1.11 -5.57 5.87
C THR A 39 -1.43 -4.59 7.01
N LYS A 40 -0.43 -3.86 7.49
CA LYS A 40 -0.58 -2.64 8.32
C LYS A 40 -0.78 -1.44 7.40
N ALA A 41 -1.47 -0.39 7.87
CA ALA A 41 -1.59 0.87 7.14
C ALA A 41 -1.27 2.07 8.01
N ASP A 42 -0.52 3.01 7.45
CA ASP A 42 -0.07 4.24 8.09
C ASP A 42 -0.35 5.45 7.18
N GLY A 43 -0.75 6.58 7.79
CA GLY A 43 -1.03 7.83 7.09
C GLY A 43 -0.92 9.04 8.02
N LYS A 44 -1.16 10.26 7.49
CA LYS A 44 -0.87 11.56 8.14
C LYS A 44 -1.28 11.65 9.63
N ASN A 45 -2.41 11.04 10.02
CA ASN A 45 -3.02 11.17 11.35
C ASN A 45 -3.43 9.83 12.00
N PHE A 46 -3.00 8.67 11.49
CA PHE A 46 -3.37 7.36 12.07
C PHE A 46 -2.34 6.28 11.76
N SER A 47 -2.37 5.21 12.55
CA SER A 47 -1.73 3.91 12.26
C SER A 47 -2.73 2.79 12.57
N GLN A 48 -2.77 1.74 11.75
CA GLN A 48 -3.66 0.59 11.93
C GLN A 48 -2.87 -0.72 11.97
N SER A 49 -3.04 -1.49 13.05
CA SER A 49 -2.45 -2.82 13.18
C SER A 49 -2.99 -3.78 12.12
N GLY A 50 -2.12 -4.61 11.57
CA GLY A 50 -2.42 -5.40 10.39
C GLY A 50 -3.37 -6.56 10.63
N LYS A 51 -4.02 -7.00 9.54
CA LYS A 51 -4.72 -8.28 9.44
C LYS A 51 -4.03 -9.11 8.37
N TRP A 52 -4.10 -10.43 8.52
CA TRP A 52 -3.79 -11.34 7.42
C TRP A 52 -4.91 -11.33 6.40
N SER A 53 -4.57 -11.19 5.12
CA SER A 53 -5.48 -11.36 4.00
C SER A 53 -4.85 -12.20 2.91
N PHE A 54 -5.68 -12.93 2.15
CA PHE A 54 -5.25 -13.79 1.06
C PHE A 54 -5.04 -13.00 -0.24
N ASP A 55 -3.93 -13.29 -0.90
CA ASP A 55 -3.36 -12.63 -2.06
C ASP A 55 -3.02 -13.66 -3.14
N GLY A 56 -2.86 -13.24 -4.39
CA GLY A 56 -2.52 -14.12 -5.50
C GLY A 56 -1.66 -13.44 -6.57
N THR A 57 -0.82 -14.22 -7.25
CA THR A 57 -0.11 -13.81 -8.46
C THR A 57 -0.23 -14.91 -9.51
N LEU A 58 -0.47 -14.54 -10.77
CA LEU A 58 -0.44 -15.42 -11.94
C LEU A 58 0.55 -14.83 -12.93
N THR A 59 1.58 -15.59 -13.30
CA THR A 59 2.58 -15.21 -14.29
C THR A 59 2.50 -16.16 -15.48
N TYR A 60 2.69 -15.65 -16.70
CA TYR A 60 2.65 -16.42 -17.94
C TYR A 60 3.81 -16.04 -18.86
N GLY A 61 4.62 -17.03 -19.27
CA GLY A 61 5.69 -16.87 -20.24
C GLY A 61 5.14 -16.79 -21.66
N TYR A 62 5.12 -15.59 -22.26
CA TYR A 62 4.63 -15.38 -23.62
C TYR A 62 5.66 -15.74 -24.69
N LYS A 63 6.92 -15.39 -24.43
CA LYS A 63 8.10 -15.66 -25.26
C LYS A 63 9.33 -15.62 -24.34
N ASP A 64 10.44 -16.23 -24.74
CA ASP A 64 11.71 -16.19 -24.02
C ASP A 64 12.05 -14.77 -23.52
N GLY A 65 12.15 -14.63 -22.19
CA GLY A 65 12.44 -13.38 -21.50
C GLY A 65 11.29 -12.36 -21.43
N ILE A 66 10.09 -12.67 -21.93
CA ILE A 66 8.89 -11.81 -21.85
C ILE A 66 7.75 -12.55 -21.13
N GLU A 67 7.36 -12.04 -19.97
CA GLU A 67 6.29 -12.59 -19.15
C GLU A 67 5.19 -11.54 -18.93
N ALA A 68 3.95 -12.01 -18.79
CA ALA A 68 2.82 -11.21 -18.31
C ALA A 68 2.47 -11.64 -16.89
N GLU A 69 2.34 -10.69 -15.96
CA GLU A 69 2.05 -10.93 -14.55
C GLU A 69 0.77 -10.19 -14.14
N LEU A 70 -0.12 -10.92 -13.48
CA LEU A 70 -1.27 -10.38 -12.76
C LEU A 70 -1.06 -10.60 -11.27
N ARG A 71 -1.01 -9.54 -10.46
CA ARG A 71 -0.98 -9.65 -8.98
C ARG A 71 -2.24 -9.06 -8.37
N HIS A 72 -2.72 -9.66 -7.30
CA HIS A 72 -3.81 -9.13 -6.49
C HIS A 72 -3.46 -9.25 -5.00
N HIS A 73 -3.48 -8.12 -4.31
CA HIS A 73 -3.17 -7.99 -2.89
C HIS A 73 -4.32 -7.31 -2.15
N LYS A 74 -4.75 -7.86 -1.02
CA LYS A 74 -5.75 -7.22 -0.16
C LYS A 74 -5.11 -6.24 0.81
N LEU A 75 -5.69 -5.05 0.90
CA LEU A 75 -5.23 -3.94 1.74
C LEU A 75 -6.03 -3.86 3.06
N ASN A 76 -6.37 -5.02 3.61
CA ASN A 76 -7.23 -5.14 4.78
C ASN A 76 -6.49 -4.84 6.08
N THR A 77 -7.02 -3.90 6.87
CA THR A 77 -6.55 -3.65 8.24
C THR A 77 -7.65 -3.98 9.26
N LYS A 78 -7.47 -3.61 10.53
CA LYS A 78 -8.56 -3.72 11.51
C LYS A 78 -9.82 -2.95 11.12
N ASN A 79 -9.67 -1.76 10.53
CA ASN A 79 -10.72 -0.77 10.37
C ASN A 79 -10.83 -0.19 8.95
N THR A 80 -10.09 -0.72 7.98
CA THR A 80 -10.15 -0.32 6.56
C THR A 80 -10.07 -1.54 5.66
N GLY A 81 -10.69 -1.43 4.49
CA GLY A 81 -10.56 -2.38 3.39
C GLY A 81 -9.87 -1.75 2.18
N GLY A 82 -9.64 -2.58 1.17
CA GLY A 82 -9.06 -2.17 -0.10
C GLY A 82 -8.37 -3.33 -0.80
N ASP A 83 -7.90 -3.05 -2.00
CA ASP A 83 -7.17 -4.00 -2.83
C ASP A 83 -6.19 -3.27 -3.77
N SER A 84 -5.13 -3.97 -4.15
CA SER A 84 -4.17 -3.55 -5.17
C SER A 84 -4.12 -4.65 -6.22
N SER A 85 -4.53 -4.32 -7.44
CA SER A 85 -4.53 -5.23 -8.59
C SER A 85 -3.55 -4.72 -9.64
N GLU A 86 -2.50 -5.48 -9.91
CA GLU A 86 -1.43 -5.14 -10.84
C GLU A 86 -1.52 -5.97 -12.11
N LEU A 87 -1.32 -5.33 -13.26
CA LEU A 87 -1.02 -5.96 -14.54
C LEU A 87 0.34 -5.43 -15.01
N ASN A 88 1.35 -6.31 -15.04
CA ASN A 88 2.72 -5.99 -15.40
C ASN A 88 3.15 -6.79 -16.64
N VAL A 89 3.98 -6.18 -17.48
CA VAL A 89 4.78 -6.87 -18.50
C VAL A 89 6.22 -6.86 -17.99
N LEU A 90 6.82 -8.04 -17.89
CA LEU A 90 8.17 -8.26 -17.41
C LEU A 90 9.08 -8.53 -18.62
N TYR A 91 10.29 -8.00 -18.58
CA TYR A 91 11.35 -8.28 -19.55
C TYR A 91 12.66 -8.61 -18.83
N ARG A 92 13.16 -9.82 -19.03
CA ARG A 92 14.43 -10.31 -18.47
C ARG A 92 15.59 -9.68 -19.23
N LEU A 93 16.35 -8.81 -18.55
CA LEU A 93 17.58 -8.22 -19.11
C LEU A 93 18.77 -9.16 -18.97
N ARG A 94 18.82 -9.87 -17.84
CA ARG A 94 19.81 -10.87 -17.42
C ARG A 94 19.10 -11.87 -16.53
N ASP A 95 19.69 -13.05 -16.34
CA ASP A 95 19.14 -14.11 -15.50
C ASP A 95 18.89 -13.66 -14.04
N ASP A 96 19.68 -12.71 -13.54
CA ASP A 96 19.55 -12.09 -12.22
C ASP A 96 18.75 -10.77 -12.20
N ILE A 97 18.38 -10.19 -13.35
CA ILE A 97 17.74 -8.86 -13.44
C ILE A 97 16.62 -8.83 -14.49
N THR A 98 15.40 -8.60 -13.99
CA THR A 98 14.19 -8.39 -14.79
C THR A 98 13.64 -6.98 -14.58
N VAL A 99 13.33 -6.26 -15.65
CA VAL A 99 12.62 -4.98 -15.59
C VAL A 99 11.13 -5.19 -15.87
N PHE A 100 10.27 -4.32 -15.36
CA PHE A 100 8.84 -4.39 -15.65
C PHE A 100 8.19 -3.03 -15.80
N GLY A 101 7.11 -3.00 -16.58
CA GLY A 101 6.21 -1.86 -16.70
C GLY A 101 4.76 -2.32 -16.65
N GLY A 102 3.89 -1.55 -16.01
CA GLY A 102 2.53 -2.01 -15.76
C GLY A 102 1.56 -0.96 -15.22
N LEU A 103 0.36 -1.43 -14.94
CA LEU A 103 -0.74 -0.68 -14.36
C LEU A 103 -1.12 -1.29 -13.02
N ASN A 104 -1.19 -0.47 -11.97
CA ASN A 104 -1.67 -0.86 -10.65
C ASN A 104 -2.96 -0.11 -10.34
N HIS A 105 -4.05 -0.84 -10.14
CA HIS A 105 -5.31 -0.34 -9.62
C HIS A 105 -5.32 -0.49 -8.09
N ILE A 106 -5.19 0.61 -7.36
CA ILE A 106 -5.22 0.61 -5.90
C ILE A 106 -6.55 1.18 -5.42
N SER A 107 -7.44 0.30 -4.99
CA SER A 107 -8.71 0.60 -4.33
C SER A 107 -8.49 0.76 -2.83
N MET A 108 -8.87 1.92 -2.29
CA MET A 108 -8.82 2.23 -0.86
C MET A 108 -10.24 2.54 -0.38
N GLN A 109 -10.70 1.81 0.63
CA GLN A 109 -11.90 2.19 1.38
C GLN A 109 -11.42 3.11 2.51
N ASP A 110 -11.83 4.39 2.44
CA ASP A 110 -11.30 5.44 3.30
C ASP A 110 -11.68 5.20 4.78
N PHE A 111 -10.80 5.70 5.64
CA PHE A 111 -10.72 5.45 7.08
C PHE A 111 -12.03 5.61 7.85
N ASN A 112 -12.12 4.78 8.90
CA ASN A 112 -13.16 4.69 9.94
C ASN A 112 -13.37 5.99 10.77
N VAL A 113 -13.58 7.12 10.11
CA VAL A 113 -14.64 8.04 10.50
C VAL A 113 -15.92 7.45 9.90
N SER A 114 -16.92 7.16 10.73
CA SER A 114 -18.25 6.74 10.26
C SER A 114 -18.90 7.91 9.51
N SER A 115 -18.47 8.16 8.27
CA SER A 115 -18.85 9.36 7.51
C SER A 115 -20.34 9.28 7.18
N PRO A 116 -21.17 10.18 7.71
CA PRO A 116 -22.61 10.16 7.49
C PRO A 116 -23.06 10.12 6.03
N ILE A 117 -22.24 10.74 5.18
CA ILE A 117 -22.51 10.95 3.76
C ILE A 117 -22.35 9.63 2.98
N GLY A 118 -21.61 8.67 3.53
CA GLY A 118 -21.07 7.50 2.84
C GLY A 118 -19.55 7.62 2.72
N GLU A 119 -18.87 6.48 2.64
CA GLU A 119 -17.42 6.41 2.46
C GLU A 119 -17.08 6.60 0.97
N PRO A 120 -16.28 7.61 0.58
CA PRO A 120 -15.80 7.72 -0.79
C PRO A 120 -14.76 6.62 -1.01
N SER A 121 -15.10 5.58 -1.76
CA SER A 121 -14.12 4.62 -2.27
C SER A 121 -13.16 5.35 -3.22
N ARG A 122 -11.85 5.25 -2.96
CA ARG A 122 -10.82 5.95 -3.75
C ARG A 122 -10.02 4.96 -4.56
N ALA A 123 -10.06 5.11 -5.89
CA ALA A 123 -9.31 4.29 -6.81
C ALA A 123 -8.11 5.07 -7.42
N ASN A 124 -6.90 4.60 -7.13
CA ASN A 124 -5.68 5.06 -7.77
C ASN A 124 -5.23 4.08 -8.86
N ASN A 125 -5.69 4.29 -10.10
CA ASN A 125 -4.98 3.76 -11.27
C ASN A 125 -3.63 4.47 -11.38
N ALA A 126 -2.52 3.74 -11.27
CA ALA A 126 -1.15 4.22 -11.40
C ALA A 126 -0.40 3.42 -12.47
N PHE A 127 0.30 4.12 -13.37
CA PHE A 127 1.32 3.49 -14.21
C PHE A 127 2.60 3.35 -13.39
N GLN A 128 3.27 2.21 -13.47
CA GLN A 128 4.48 1.91 -12.72
C GLN A 128 5.58 1.31 -13.60
N LEU A 129 6.83 1.62 -13.25
CA LEU A 129 8.04 1.03 -13.82
C LEU A 129 8.90 0.52 -12.67
N GLY A 130 9.52 -0.65 -12.83
CA GLY A 130 10.29 -1.28 -11.77
C GLY A 130 11.35 -2.27 -12.23
N VAL A 131 12.09 -2.77 -11.25
CA VAL A 131 13.16 -3.76 -11.39
C VAL A 131 12.93 -4.86 -10.36
N ILE A 132 13.26 -6.08 -10.74
CA ILE A 132 13.33 -7.27 -9.91
C ILE A 132 14.76 -7.79 -10.04
N ALA A 133 15.48 -7.86 -8.92
CA ALA A 133 16.78 -8.48 -8.82
C ALA A 133 16.66 -9.80 -8.06
N LYS A 134 17.38 -10.82 -8.52
CA LYS A 134 17.48 -12.15 -7.90
C LYS A 134 18.94 -12.45 -7.56
N TYR A 135 19.18 -13.22 -6.51
CA TYR A 135 20.51 -13.64 -6.11
C TYR A 135 20.47 -15.08 -5.55
N PRO A 136 21.11 -16.06 -6.20
CA PRO A 136 21.09 -17.44 -5.72
C PRO A 136 21.81 -17.57 -4.38
N LEU A 137 21.24 -18.37 -3.48
CA LEU A 137 21.79 -18.71 -2.18
C LEU A 137 22.09 -20.22 -2.12
N LYS A 138 22.73 -20.68 -1.05
CA LYS A 138 22.94 -22.12 -0.84
C LYS A 138 21.63 -22.84 -0.51
N ASN A 139 21.62 -24.17 -0.67
CA ASN A 139 20.53 -25.06 -0.24
C ASN A 139 19.19 -24.78 -0.94
N ASN A 140 19.19 -24.71 -2.28
CA ASN A 140 18.01 -24.42 -3.12
C ASN A 140 17.31 -23.09 -2.81
N MET A 141 17.99 -22.19 -2.11
CA MET A 141 17.50 -20.85 -1.80
C MET A 141 17.94 -19.82 -2.85
N GLU A 142 17.22 -18.72 -2.91
CA GLU A 142 17.54 -17.51 -3.64
C GLU A 142 17.15 -16.32 -2.76
N ALA A 143 17.45 -15.09 -3.13
CA ALA A 143 16.92 -13.89 -2.52
C ALA A 143 16.43 -12.96 -3.61
N TYR A 144 15.34 -12.23 -3.37
CA TYR A 144 14.79 -11.30 -4.34
C TYR A 144 14.55 -9.92 -3.74
N ALA A 145 14.68 -8.90 -4.59
CA ALA A 145 14.25 -7.54 -4.32
C ALA A 145 13.49 -7.01 -5.54
N ARG A 146 12.28 -6.52 -5.32
CA ARG A 146 11.39 -5.89 -6.30
C ARG A 146 11.15 -4.45 -5.89
N GLY A 147 11.51 -3.50 -6.75
CA GLY A 147 11.30 -2.08 -6.54
C GLY A 147 10.58 -1.43 -7.72
N SER A 148 9.58 -0.59 -7.47
CA SER A 148 8.93 0.21 -8.53
C SER A 148 8.60 1.62 -8.09
N LEU A 149 8.56 2.52 -9.06
CA LEU A 149 8.05 3.88 -8.94
C LEU A 149 6.95 4.10 -9.97
N GLY A 150 5.93 4.87 -9.59
CA GLY A 150 4.76 5.07 -10.43
C GLY A 150 4.09 6.43 -10.24
N THR A 151 3.11 6.69 -11.11
CA THR A 151 2.27 7.88 -11.04
C THR A 151 1.43 7.89 -9.76
N LYS A 152 0.81 9.03 -9.43
CA LYS A 152 0.04 9.22 -8.18
C LYS A 152 0.82 8.90 -6.89
N LYS A 153 2.15 9.17 -6.89
CA LYS A 153 3.06 8.83 -5.79
C LYS A 153 3.02 7.33 -5.41
N THR A 154 2.72 6.46 -6.37
CA THR A 154 2.78 5.02 -6.15
C THR A 154 4.24 4.57 -6.11
N GLY A 155 4.57 3.71 -5.16
CA GLY A 155 5.89 3.08 -5.11
C GLY A 155 5.81 1.77 -4.33
N ILE A 156 6.51 0.75 -4.83
CA ILE A 156 6.57 -0.59 -4.21
C ILE A 156 8.02 -0.88 -3.87
N ILE A 157 8.26 -1.40 -2.66
CA ILE A 157 9.49 -2.06 -2.27
C ILE A 157 9.09 -3.39 -1.63
N GLU A 158 9.52 -4.48 -2.22
CA GLU A 158 9.26 -5.85 -1.78
C GLU A 158 10.60 -6.58 -1.75
N ALA A 159 10.94 -7.20 -0.63
CA ALA A 159 12.17 -7.97 -0.49
C ALA A 159 11.89 -9.26 0.28
N GLY A 160 12.46 -10.36 -0.18
CA GLY A 160 12.21 -11.66 0.41
C GLY A 160 13.30 -12.66 0.09
N VAL A 161 13.10 -13.85 0.62
CA VAL A 161 13.94 -15.02 0.37
C VAL A 161 13.17 -15.94 -0.56
N ASP A 162 13.94 -16.67 -1.37
CA ASP A 162 13.53 -17.71 -2.29
C ASP A 162 14.03 -19.15 -1.91
N TYR A 163 13.24 -20.24 -2.12
CA TYR A 163 13.46 -21.65 -1.67
C TYR A 163 12.60 -22.68 -2.43
N ASN A 164 13.25 -23.46 -3.29
CA ASN A 164 12.57 -24.41 -4.15
C ASN A 164 12.45 -25.78 -3.45
N LEU A 165 11.21 -26.27 -3.30
CA LEU A 165 10.94 -27.62 -2.76
C LEU A 165 11.21 -28.69 -3.83
N ASP A 166 10.80 -28.39 -5.06
CA ASP A 166 11.13 -29.13 -6.28
C ASP A 166 11.22 -28.15 -7.46
N GLU A 167 11.33 -28.66 -8.70
CA GLU A 167 11.45 -27.86 -9.92
C GLU A 167 10.23 -26.94 -10.19
N ASN A 168 9.06 -27.32 -9.68
CA ASN A 168 7.77 -26.70 -9.98
C ASN A 168 7.08 -26.10 -8.74
N ILE A 169 7.34 -26.62 -7.54
CA ILE A 169 6.77 -26.14 -6.28
C ILE A 169 7.81 -25.35 -5.50
N ASN A 170 7.42 -24.16 -5.07
CA ASN A 170 8.18 -23.39 -4.11
C ASN A 170 7.24 -22.65 -3.13
N VAL A 171 7.71 -22.35 -1.92
CA VAL A 171 6.95 -21.68 -0.84
C VAL A 171 7.58 -20.32 -0.66
N ASN A 172 6.91 -19.15 -0.45
CA ASN A 172 7.47 -17.77 -0.22
C ASN A 172 7.13 -17.04 1.08
N ALA A 173 7.96 -16.03 1.37
CA ALA A 173 7.80 -14.98 2.36
C ALA A 173 8.77 -13.82 2.09
N GLY A 174 8.43 -12.67 2.65
CA GLY A 174 9.20 -11.45 2.54
C GLY A 174 8.52 -10.32 3.28
N TYR A 175 8.97 -9.10 3.01
CA TYR A 175 8.36 -7.88 3.49
C TYR A 175 8.03 -6.97 2.30
N ARG A 176 6.78 -6.50 2.27
CA ARG A 176 6.30 -5.56 1.25
C ARG A 176 5.94 -4.23 1.88
N TYR A 177 6.30 -3.16 1.18
CA TYR A 177 5.89 -1.79 1.40
C TYR A 177 5.30 -1.23 0.09
N LEU A 178 4.08 -0.72 0.16
CA LEU A 178 3.37 -0.04 -0.93
C LEU A 178 2.98 1.36 -0.44
N THR A 179 3.36 2.41 -1.16
CA THR A 179 2.83 3.76 -0.94
C THR A 179 1.99 4.22 -2.13
N THR A 180 1.03 5.13 -1.89
CA THR A 180 0.20 5.79 -2.92
C THR A 180 -0.39 7.11 -2.41
N LYS A 181 -0.90 7.97 -3.30
CA LYS A 181 -1.55 9.26 -2.93
C LYS A 181 -2.87 9.03 -2.18
N ALA A 182 -3.00 9.61 -0.99
CA ALA A 182 -4.26 9.63 -0.22
C ALA A 182 -5.05 10.94 -0.40
N ARG A 183 -6.21 11.09 0.27
CA ARG A 183 -7.01 12.33 0.32
C ARG A 183 -6.18 13.54 0.82
N GLU A 184 -5.23 13.28 1.71
CA GLU A 184 -4.20 14.18 2.19
C GLU A 184 -2.87 13.44 2.28
N GLY A 185 -1.81 13.98 1.69
CA GLY A 185 -0.47 13.37 1.74
C GLY A 185 -0.36 12.06 0.96
N THR A 186 0.02 10.99 1.67
CA THR A 186 0.31 9.65 1.15
C THR A 186 -0.20 8.60 2.12
N MET A 187 -0.68 7.49 1.56
CA MET A 187 -0.93 6.24 2.27
C MET A 187 0.31 5.37 2.19
N SER A 188 0.56 4.55 3.20
CA SER A 188 1.48 3.41 3.09
C SER A 188 0.89 2.16 3.70
N TYR A 189 1.02 1.05 2.99
CA TYR A 189 0.65 -0.30 3.38
C TYR A 189 1.91 -1.14 3.51
N GLN A 190 2.09 -1.83 4.63
CA GLN A 190 3.34 -2.55 4.89
C GLN A 190 3.13 -3.81 5.72
N GLY A 191 3.91 -4.86 5.48
CA GLY A 191 3.79 -6.10 6.25
C GLY A 191 4.56 -7.29 5.71
N PHE A 192 4.60 -8.34 6.53
CA PHE A 192 5.14 -9.64 6.15
C PHE A 192 4.19 -10.39 5.23
N MET A 193 4.74 -10.98 4.18
CA MET A 193 4.04 -11.87 3.26
C MET A 193 4.48 -13.31 3.48
N ALA A 194 3.62 -14.27 3.13
CA ALA A 194 3.98 -15.68 2.95
C ALA A 194 3.10 -16.33 1.85
N GLY A 195 3.53 -17.38 1.16
CA GLY A 195 2.76 -18.00 0.08
C GLY A 195 3.37 -19.29 -0.47
N VAL A 196 2.78 -19.83 -1.54
CA VAL A 196 3.22 -21.03 -2.26
C VAL A 196 3.00 -20.83 -3.75
N SER A 197 4.04 -21.00 -4.56
CA SER A 197 3.96 -21.04 -6.02
C SER A 197 3.95 -22.46 -6.57
N TYR A 198 3.21 -22.63 -7.65
CA TYR A 198 3.27 -23.81 -8.51
C TYR A 198 3.42 -23.39 -9.97
N LYS A 199 4.45 -23.93 -10.65
CA LYS A 199 4.72 -23.78 -12.08
C LYS A 199 4.11 -24.96 -12.84
N PHE A 200 3.48 -24.68 -13.98
CA PHE A 200 2.83 -25.67 -14.83
C PHE A 200 2.84 -25.21 -16.29
N GLY A 201 3.02 -26.12 -17.24
CA GLY A 201 3.02 -25.79 -18.66
C GLY A 201 3.50 -26.92 -19.56
N THR A 202 3.57 -26.63 -20.85
CA THR A 202 3.96 -27.58 -21.91
C THR A 202 5.23 -27.17 -22.65
N GLY A 203 6.05 -26.29 -22.04
CA GLY A 203 7.38 -25.96 -22.56
C GLY A 203 8.24 -27.22 -22.69
N SER A 204 9.00 -27.31 -23.78
CA SER A 204 9.87 -28.47 -24.03
C SER A 204 10.98 -28.52 -22.99
N HIS A 205 11.03 -29.59 -22.20
CA HIS A 205 12.07 -29.83 -21.19
C HIS A 205 13.48 -29.70 -21.78
N THR A 206 14.08 -28.51 -21.61
CA THR A 206 15.53 -28.31 -21.66
C THR A 206 15.97 -27.54 -20.42
N SER A 207 15.65 -28.10 -19.26
CA SER A 207 16.34 -27.77 -18.03
C SER A 207 17.83 -28.09 -18.21
N LYS A 208 18.63 -27.06 -18.52
CA LYS A 208 20.05 -27.09 -18.19
C LYS A 208 20.17 -26.97 -16.69
N SER A 209 19.94 -28.09 -16.01
CA SER A 209 20.48 -28.31 -14.68
C SER A 209 21.99 -28.26 -14.79
N THR A 210 22.60 -27.13 -14.44
CA THR A 210 24.03 -27.09 -14.09
C THR A 210 24.19 -27.53 -12.64
N TYR A 211 23.80 -28.78 -12.39
CA TYR A 211 24.28 -29.58 -11.29
C TYR A 211 24.93 -30.81 -11.94
N ASP A 212 26.15 -30.62 -12.41
CA ASP A 212 27.08 -31.71 -12.69
C ASP A 212 27.54 -32.26 -11.32
N ASP A 213 26.67 -33.05 -10.68
CA ASP A 213 27.07 -33.93 -9.58
C ASP A 213 27.79 -35.15 -10.20
N ASP A 214 29.08 -35.00 -10.45
CA ASP A 214 29.96 -36.13 -10.79
C ASP A 214 31.22 -36.14 -9.92
N ASP A 215 31.67 -37.36 -9.60
CA ASP A 215 32.91 -37.73 -8.93
C ASP A 215 33.15 -37.38 -7.44
N SER A 216 32.70 -38.34 -6.62
CA SER A 216 33.60 -39.20 -5.80
C SER A 216 34.47 -38.58 -4.70
N TYR A 217 34.16 -38.99 -3.46
CA TYR A 217 35.06 -38.88 -2.30
C TYR A 217 36.41 -39.57 -2.53
N ASP A 218 37.51 -38.89 -2.20
CA ASP A 218 38.75 -39.54 -1.75
C ASP A 218 39.21 -38.89 -0.43
N TYR A 219 39.77 -39.72 0.46
CA TYR A 219 40.07 -39.38 1.84
C TYR A 219 41.59 -39.33 2.01
N SER A 220 42.18 -38.14 2.02
CA SER A 220 43.55 -37.95 2.50
C SER A 220 43.65 -36.78 3.49
N ASP A 221 44.21 -37.11 4.65
CA ASP A 221 44.52 -36.27 5.79
C ASP A 221 45.83 -35.50 5.52
N ASP A 222 45.94 -34.24 5.97
CA ASP A 222 47.18 -33.64 6.50
C ASP A 222 46.99 -32.14 6.90
N SER A 223 46.98 -31.91 8.23
CA SER A 223 47.38 -30.72 9.03
C SER A 223 47.22 -29.25 8.56
N TYR A 224 46.66 -28.44 9.48
CA TYR A 224 46.91 -27.01 9.85
C TYR A 224 48.00 -26.21 9.08
N ASP A 225 47.85 -24.92 8.75
CA ASP A 225 47.69 -23.82 9.74
C ASP A 225 47.25 -22.45 9.14
N ASP A 226 46.74 -21.60 10.05
CA ASP A 226 46.60 -20.12 10.14
C ASP A 226 46.18 -19.14 8.99
N GLU A 227 45.60 -18.03 9.47
CA GLU A 227 45.00 -16.81 8.88
C GLU A 227 45.57 -16.22 7.56
N ASN A 228 44.67 -15.66 6.72
CA ASN A 228 44.92 -14.44 5.91
C ASN A 228 43.60 -13.78 5.39
N GLU A 229 43.25 -12.59 5.89
CA GLU A 229 42.29 -11.67 5.25
C GLU A 229 43.01 -10.78 4.21
N PRO A 230 42.45 -10.56 3.00
CA PRO A 230 42.92 -9.52 2.09
C PRO A 230 42.21 -8.18 2.32
N GLU A 231 42.99 -7.11 2.57
CA GLU A 231 42.50 -5.73 2.66
C GLU A 231 41.86 -5.25 1.33
N VAL A 232 40.77 -4.48 1.43
CA VAL A 232 40.19 -3.73 0.30
C VAL A 232 40.46 -2.25 0.50
N THR A 233 41.14 -1.61 -0.45
CA THR A 233 41.48 -0.19 -0.42
C THR A 233 40.32 0.68 -0.91
N GLU A 234 39.87 1.62 -0.08
CA GLU A 234 38.86 2.62 -0.45
C GLU A 234 39.48 3.76 -1.28
N PRO A 235 38.93 4.11 -2.46
CA PRO A 235 39.21 5.40 -3.08
C PRO A 235 38.36 6.49 -2.40
N ALA A 236 39.04 7.48 -1.82
CA ALA A 236 38.37 8.60 -1.14
C ALA A 236 37.53 9.43 -2.12
N VAL A 237 36.21 9.52 -1.86
CA VAL A 237 35.33 10.48 -2.54
C VAL A 237 35.07 11.66 -1.61
N GLU A 238 35.44 12.85 -2.11
CA GLU A 238 35.35 14.12 -1.41
C GLU A 238 33.92 14.44 -0.98
N LYS A 239 33.75 14.77 0.31
CA LYS A 239 32.47 15.01 0.97
C LYS A 239 31.87 16.35 0.52
N LYS A 240 31.24 16.39 -0.66
CA LYS A 240 30.45 17.55 -1.08
C LYS A 240 29.27 17.75 -0.12
N GLU A 241 29.21 18.95 0.44
CA GLU A 241 28.15 19.33 1.37
C GLU A 241 26.78 19.24 0.69
N LYS A 242 25.84 18.66 1.43
CA LYS A 242 24.44 18.51 1.05
C LYS A 242 23.87 19.91 0.84
N PRO A 243 23.30 20.26 -0.33
CA PRO A 243 22.63 21.55 -0.48
C PRO A 243 21.47 21.60 0.51
N GLU A 244 21.60 22.47 1.50
CA GLU A 244 20.52 22.83 2.41
C GLU A 244 19.47 23.60 1.62
N VAL A 245 18.55 22.84 1.01
CA VAL A 245 17.32 23.41 0.49
C VAL A 245 16.56 23.91 1.70
N GLU A 246 16.60 25.22 1.93
CA GLU A 246 15.62 25.94 2.74
C GLU A 246 14.22 25.63 2.18
N LYS A 247 13.63 24.54 2.67
CA LYS A 247 12.19 24.40 2.67
C LYS A 247 11.68 25.47 3.61
N THR A 248 11.38 26.64 3.04
CA THR A 248 10.31 27.51 3.52
C THR A 248 9.00 26.73 3.42
N THR A 249 8.83 25.75 4.31
CA THR A 249 7.52 25.28 4.73
C THR A 249 6.83 26.47 5.36
N LYS A 250 6.10 27.23 4.54
CA LYS A 250 4.83 27.77 4.97
C LYS A 250 3.98 26.58 5.41
N THR A 251 4.09 26.24 6.68
CA THR A 251 3.02 25.55 7.40
C THR A 251 1.85 26.52 7.42
N THR A 252 1.11 26.55 6.32
CA THR A 252 -0.27 27.03 6.32
C THR A 252 -0.97 26.14 7.34
N GLN A 253 -1.25 26.69 8.51
CA GLN A 253 -2.05 25.99 9.51
C GLN A 253 -3.42 25.76 8.87
N GLU A 254 -3.71 24.51 8.54
CA GLU A 254 -5.02 24.07 8.04
C GLU A 254 -6.07 24.50 9.09
N LYS A 255 -6.92 25.47 8.75
CA LYS A 255 -7.89 26.09 9.67
C LYS A 255 -9.31 25.88 9.18
N ASP A 256 -10.17 25.45 10.11
CA ASP A 256 -11.60 25.30 9.89
C ASP A 256 -12.30 26.64 10.18
N TYR A 257 -12.83 27.28 9.15
CA TYR A 257 -13.58 28.53 9.24
C TYR A 257 -15.07 28.24 9.24
N TYR A 258 -15.76 28.55 10.34
CA TYR A 258 -17.21 28.38 10.44
C TYR A 258 -17.94 29.18 9.35
N ILE A 259 -18.90 28.55 8.67
CA ILE A 259 -19.69 29.13 7.59
C ILE A 259 -21.13 29.36 8.05
N THR A 260 -21.82 28.29 8.50
CA THR A 260 -23.23 28.34 8.87
C THR A 260 -23.64 27.10 9.66
N SER A 261 -24.82 27.14 10.26
CA SER A 261 -25.49 25.98 10.86
C SER A 261 -26.87 25.78 10.23
N ILE A 262 -27.18 24.53 9.90
CA ILE A 262 -28.48 24.09 9.40
C ILE A 262 -29.22 23.42 10.57
N ASN A 263 -30.42 23.93 10.88
CA ASN A 263 -31.27 23.39 11.94
C ASN A 263 -32.31 22.43 11.36
N PHE A 264 -32.55 21.34 12.07
CA PHE A 264 -33.60 20.37 11.80
C PHE A 264 -34.68 20.42 12.89
N ASP A 265 -35.85 19.89 12.60
CA ASP A 265 -36.85 19.63 13.63
C ASP A 265 -36.45 18.41 14.47
N GLU A 266 -36.93 18.36 15.71
CA GLU A 266 -36.66 17.26 16.63
C GLU A 266 -37.07 15.92 16.01
N ASN A 267 -36.21 14.90 16.13
CA ASN A 267 -36.40 13.57 15.54
C ASN A 267 -36.60 13.52 14.02
N SER A 268 -36.40 14.63 13.30
CA SER A 268 -36.50 14.70 11.83
C SER A 268 -35.13 14.84 11.15
N SER A 269 -34.93 14.11 10.05
CA SER A 269 -33.80 14.31 9.12
C SER A 269 -34.17 15.10 7.85
N VAL A 270 -35.41 15.59 7.74
CA VAL A 270 -35.91 16.34 6.57
C VAL A 270 -35.39 17.78 6.59
N LEU A 271 -34.88 18.25 5.43
CA LEU A 271 -34.46 19.65 5.27
C LEU A 271 -35.66 20.59 5.33
N LYS A 272 -35.63 21.54 6.27
CA LYS A 272 -36.69 22.52 6.44
C LYS A 272 -36.65 23.60 5.36
N ALA A 273 -37.82 24.04 4.90
CA ALA A 273 -37.95 25.10 3.90
C ALA A 273 -37.35 26.45 4.36
N ASP A 274 -37.37 26.73 5.67
CA ASP A 274 -36.78 27.94 6.26
C ASP A 274 -35.24 27.96 6.22
N GLN A 275 -34.58 26.79 6.17
CA GLN A 275 -33.12 26.69 6.01
C GLN A 275 -32.69 26.80 4.54
N LYS A 276 -33.61 26.79 3.57
CA LYS A 276 -33.27 26.74 2.14
C LYS A 276 -32.31 27.86 1.72
N SER A 277 -32.53 29.11 2.16
CA SER A 277 -31.62 30.22 1.83
C SER A 277 -30.17 29.97 2.28
N LYS A 278 -29.96 29.35 3.45
CA LYS A 278 -28.62 29.00 3.93
C LYS A 278 -27.98 27.90 3.10
N LEU A 279 -28.78 26.95 2.61
CA LEU A 279 -28.33 25.87 1.73
C LEU A 279 -27.98 26.40 0.33
N ASP A 280 -28.80 27.30 -0.23
CA ASP A 280 -28.52 28.00 -1.49
C ASP A 280 -27.22 28.83 -1.38
N ASP A 281 -26.98 29.51 -0.25
CA ASP A 281 -25.75 30.28 -0.01
C ASP A 281 -24.52 29.39 0.25
N LEU A 282 -24.69 28.23 0.91
CA LEU A 282 -23.66 27.19 0.97
C LEU A 282 -23.27 26.72 -0.42
N VAL A 283 -24.24 26.41 -1.30
CA VAL A 283 -23.97 25.96 -2.67
C VAL A 283 -23.16 27.01 -3.43
N LYS A 284 -23.54 28.30 -3.35
CA LYS A 284 -22.77 29.40 -3.96
C LYS A 284 -21.33 29.45 -3.42
N LYS A 285 -21.18 29.33 -2.09
CA LYS A 285 -19.87 29.37 -1.41
C LYS A 285 -18.96 28.24 -1.90
N VAL A 286 -19.45 27.00 -1.96
CA VAL A 286 -18.70 25.83 -2.42
C VAL A 286 -18.33 25.96 -3.91
N LYS A 287 -19.26 26.42 -4.77
CA LYS A 287 -18.96 26.68 -6.20
C LYS A 287 -17.86 27.73 -6.40
N SER A 288 -17.76 28.71 -5.50
CA SER A 288 -16.75 29.77 -5.55
C SER A 288 -15.39 29.39 -4.94
N SER A 289 -15.25 28.17 -4.38
CA SER A 289 -14.10 27.82 -3.54
C SER A 289 -13.46 26.49 -3.95
N PRO A 290 -12.13 26.42 -4.14
CA PRO A 290 -11.41 25.16 -4.36
C PRO A 290 -11.22 24.35 -3.07
N ASN A 291 -11.69 24.87 -1.93
CA ASN A 291 -11.47 24.30 -0.60
C ASN A 291 -12.45 23.15 -0.31
N LYS A 292 -12.13 22.35 0.72
CA LYS A 292 -13.03 21.30 1.23
C LYS A 292 -13.94 21.88 2.31
N PHE A 293 -15.10 21.25 2.52
CA PHE A 293 -16.09 21.67 3.50
C PHE A 293 -16.42 20.52 4.47
N LYS A 294 -16.29 20.78 5.77
CA LYS A 294 -16.68 19.83 6.82
C LYS A 294 -18.14 20.07 7.18
N ILE A 295 -18.95 19.01 7.19
CA ILE A 295 -20.35 19.00 7.65
C ILE A 295 -20.38 18.15 8.91
N ILE A 296 -20.58 18.79 10.07
CA ILE A 296 -20.43 18.18 11.39
C ILE A 296 -21.79 18.12 12.08
N GLY A 297 -22.30 16.91 12.30
CA GLY A 297 -23.46 16.67 13.16
C GLY A 297 -23.03 16.38 14.60
N HIS A 298 -23.76 16.90 15.56
CA HIS A 298 -23.51 16.68 16.98
C HIS A 298 -24.37 15.52 17.50
N ILE A 299 -23.78 14.60 18.26
CA ILE A 299 -24.48 13.48 18.91
C ILE A 299 -24.33 13.59 20.42
N LYS A 300 -25.40 13.22 21.15
CA LYS A 300 -25.39 13.09 22.60
C LYS A 300 -24.80 11.73 23.00
N ASP A 301 -25.30 10.67 22.37
CA ASP A 301 -24.95 9.27 22.55
C ASP A 301 -24.99 8.53 21.20
N ASP A 302 -24.82 7.21 21.21
CA ASP A 302 -24.73 6.41 19.97
C ASP A 302 -26.11 6.12 19.34
N ASP A 303 -27.22 6.31 20.07
CA ASP A 303 -28.58 6.13 19.53
C ASP A 303 -28.94 7.29 18.59
N ASP A 304 -28.58 8.52 18.97
CA ASP A 304 -28.69 9.73 18.13
C ASP A 304 -27.83 9.70 16.86
N LYS A 305 -26.86 8.78 16.77
CA LYS A 305 -25.89 8.74 15.67
C LYS A 305 -26.55 8.48 14.32
N LYS A 306 -27.59 7.65 14.26
CA LYS A 306 -28.27 7.33 12.98
C LYS A 306 -28.99 8.55 12.39
N SER A 307 -29.86 9.20 13.17
CA SER A 307 -30.64 10.36 12.72
C SER A 307 -29.74 11.56 12.41
N THR A 308 -28.71 11.78 13.22
CA THR A 308 -27.67 12.79 12.96
C THR A 308 -26.93 12.51 11.66
N ASN A 309 -26.64 11.24 11.37
CA ASN A 309 -25.97 10.89 10.13
C ASN A 309 -26.85 11.14 8.89
N GLU A 310 -28.15 10.82 8.96
CA GLU A 310 -29.10 11.13 7.89
C GLU A 310 -29.18 12.65 7.62
N ARG A 311 -29.16 13.50 8.66
CA ARG A 311 -29.14 14.96 8.53
C ARG A 311 -27.92 15.49 7.76
N VAL A 312 -26.72 15.03 8.15
CA VAL A 312 -25.47 15.38 7.45
C VAL A 312 -25.50 14.90 5.99
N ARG A 313 -26.02 13.69 5.74
CA ARG A 313 -26.17 13.13 4.39
C ARG A 313 -27.12 13.96 3.53
N ASN A 314 -28.26 14.38 4.08
CA ASN A 314 -29.26 15.14 3.32
C ASN A 314 -28.74 16.52 2.90
N ILE A 315 -27.91 17.19 3.72
CA ILE A 315 -27.23 18.44 3.33
C ILE A 315 -26.23 18.18 2.19
N ALA A 316 -25.46 17.10 2.27
CA ALA A 316 -24.48 16.74 1.24
C ALA A 316 -25.17 16.33 -0.08
N GLN A 317 -26.27 15.57 -0.02
CA GLN A 317 -27.07 15.21 -1.18
C GLN A 317 -27.68 16.45 -1.83
N TYR A 318 -28.24 17.38 -1.04
CA TYR A 318 -28.73 18.66 -1.56
C TYR A 318 -27.64 19.45 -2.30
N ALA A 319 -26.39 19.42 -1.83
CA ALA A 319 -25.27 20.03 -2.54
C ALA A 319 -24.99 19.34 -3.89
N VAL A 320 -24.98 18.01 -3.92
CA VAL A 320 -24.80 17.20 -5.15
C VAL A 320 -25.93 17.44 -6.16
N ASP A 321 -27.18 17.46 -5.71
CA ASP A 321 -28.37 17.74 -6.54
C ASP A 321 -28.32 19.14 -7.18
N ASN A 322 -27.56 20.06 -6.56
CA ASN A 322 -27.28 21.40 -7.08
C ASN A 322 -25.96 21.48 -7.89
N GLY A 323 -25.38 20.34 -8.29
CA GLY A 323 -24.22 20.26 -9.18
C GLY A 323 -22.88 20.54 -8.50
N LEU A 324 -22.69 20.04 -7.28
CA LEU A 324 -21.40 20.04 -6.58
C LEU A 324 -20.81 18.63 -6.49
N ASP A 325 -19.48 18.55 -6.46
CA ASP A 325 -18.78 17.28 -6.29
C ASP A 325 -18.81 16.86 -4.80
N ILE A 326 -19.25 15.63 -4.54
CA ILE A 326 -19.30 15.05 -3.20
C ILE A 326 -17.91 14.97 -2.56
N ASP A 327 -16.85 14.91 -3.37
CA ASP A 327 -15.46 14.85 -2.90
C ASP A 327 -14.96 16.18 -2.29
N GLN A 328 -15.69 17.28 -2.49
CA GLN A 328 -15.48 18.56 -1.78
C GLN A 328 -15.92 18.48 -0.31
N PHE A 329 -16.71 17.48 0.10
CA PHE A 329 -17.30 17.40 1.44
C PHE A 329 -16.64 16.35 2.35
N ILE A 330 -16.64 16.62 3.65
CA ILE A 330 -16.21 15.71 4.72
C ILE A 330 -17.33 15.65 5.75
N GLY A 331 -18.03 14.52 5.82
CA GLY A 331 -19.10 14.31 6.80
C GLY A 331 -18.55 13.76 8.11
N LEU A 332 -18.98 14.31 9.24
CA LEU A 332 -18.55 13.87 10.58
C LEU A 332 -19.72 13.84 11.56
N SER A 333 -19.70 12.89 12.49
CA SER A 333 -20.54 12.86 13.69
C SER A 333 -19.65 13.04 14.92
N ARG A 334 -19.89 14.07 15.74
CA ARG A 334 -19.07 14.40 16.92
C ARG A 334 -19.88 14.27 18.20
N LYS A 335 -19.36 13.54 19.18
CA LYS A 335 -19.98 13.44 20.52
C LYS A 335 -19.69 14.70 21.32
N ASP A 336 -20.72 15.48 21.63
CA ASP A 336 -20.62 16.74 22.36
C ASP A 336 -21.39 16.74 23.68
N GLY A 337 -22.27 15.76 23.93
CA GLY A 337 -23.05 15.62 25.17
C GLY A 337 -24.12 16.69 25.40
N ASP A 338 -24.16 17.70 24.53
CA ASP A 338 -25.07 18.85 24.55
C ASP A 338 -26.31 18.56 23.70
N VAL A 339 -27.47 18.45 24.36
CA VAL A 339 -28.74 18.07 23.73
C VAL A 339 -29.26 19.15 22.79
N GLU A 340 -28.96 20.42 23.03
CA GLU A 340 -29.44 21.52 22.17
C GLU A 340 -28.78 21.51 20.78
N LYS A 341 -27.62 20.84 20.65
CA LYS A 341 -26.87 20.76 19.40
C LYS A 341 -27.23 19.57 18.51
N THR A 342 -27.94 18.56 18.99
CA THR A 342 -28.18 17.33 18.20
C THR A 342 -29.06 17.57 16.97
N ASN A 343 -29.96 18.56 17.03
CA ASN A 343 -30.79 19.00 15.92
C ASN A 343 -30.10 20.05 15.02
N ARG A 344 -28.80 20.32 15.22
CA ARG A 344 -28.01 21.29 14.47
C ARG A 344 -26.85 20.60 13.75
N ILE A 345 -26.62 20.99 12.50
CA ILE A 345 -25.46 20.58 11.72
C ILE A 345 -24.61 21.80 11.40
N ASP A 346 -23.36 21.80 11.86
CA ASP A 346 -22.41 22.90 11.69
C ASP A 346 -21.51 22.68 10.47
N ILE A 347 -21.28 23.73 9.68
CA ILE A 347 -20.55 23.66 8.42
C ILE A 347 -19.34 24.59 8.45
N TYR A 348 -18.18 24.04 8.09
CA TYR A 348 -16.89 24.75 8.11
C TYR A 348 -16.19 24.63 6.75
N GLU A 349 -15.56 25.72 6.30
CA GLU A 349 -14.63 25.72 5.16
C GLU A 349 -13.21 25.43 5.67
N HIS A 350 -12.56 24.42 5.11
CA HIS A 350 -11.25 23.93 5.52
C HIS A 350 -10.17 24.46 4.56
N LYS A 351 -9.24 25.31 5.06
CA LYS A 351 -8.22 26.03 4.26
C LYS A 351 -6.82 25.84 4.79
#